data_AF-A0A1V1P0B8-F1
#
_entry.id   AF-A0A1V1P0B8-F1
#
_cell.length_a   1.000
_cell.length_b   1.000
_cell.length_c   1.000
_cell.angle_alpha   90.00
_cell.angle_beta   90.00
_cell.angle_gamma   90.00
#
_symmetry.space_group_name_H-M   'P 1'
#
loop_
_entity.id
_entity.type
_entity.pdbx_description
1 polymer ?
#
loop_
_entity_poly.entity_id
_entity_poly.type
_entity_poly.pdbx_seq_one_letter_code
_entity_poly.pdbx_strand_id
1 'polypeptide(L)'
;MNNFFGSEKRCYRKKSGTGSLSKTLKTMLAETPFVKNLGNNEYYQCILNGCKTLEERFSQIDVGLVQKELKKEEKNQLKAMAEMKKMIKMEEMPEKLTKLFECIRK
;
A
#
# COMPACT_ATOMS: atom_id res chain seq x y z
N MET A 1 15.13 54.47 5.23
CA MET A 1 15.69 53.11 5.03
C MET A 1 14.79 52.12 5.76
N ASN A 2 13.87 51.43 5.07
CA ASN A 2 13.10 50.31 5.64
C ASN A 2 12.29 49.63 4.53
N ASN A 3 12.96 49.00 3.57
CA ASN A 3 12.32 48.08 2.60
C ASN A 3 13.29 47.06 1.97
N PHE A 4 14.57 47.08 2.34
CA PHE A 4 15.61 46.29 1.67
C PHE A 4 15.51 44.78 1.96
N PHE A 5 15.17 44.40 3.20
CA PHE A 5 15.05 42.99 3.59
C PHE A 5 13.69 42.35 3.25
N GLY A 6 12.69 43.16 2.87
CA GLY A 6 11.34 42.68 2.57
C GLY A 6 11.18 42.11 1.15
N SER A 7 11.96 42.61 0.18
CA SER A 7 12.03 42.10 -1.19
C SER A 7 12.81 40.79 -1.26
N GLU A 8 13.90 40.68 -0.49
CA GLU A 8 14.76 39.50 -0.44
C GLU A 8 14.00 38.27 0.09
N LYS A 9 13.20 38.44 1.15
CA LYS A 9 12.30 37.37 1.66
C LYS A 9 11.20 36.97 0.64
N ARG A 10 10.81 37.86 -0.28
CA ARG A 10 9.81 37.54 -1.33
C ARG A 10 10.42 36.73 -2.47
N CYS A 11 11.69 36.94 -2.81
CA CYS A 11 12.39 36.12 -3.82
C CYS A 11 12.58 34.67 -3.39
N TYR A 12 12.72 34.40 -2.08
CA TYR A 12 12.81 33.04 -1.54
C TYR A 12 11.46 32.35 -1.31
N ARG A 13 10.34 33.08 -1.41
CA ARG A 13 9.00 32.50 -1.28
C ARG A 13 8.62 31.85 -2.61
N LYS A 14 8.71 30.51 -2.68
CA LYS A 14 8.24 29.72 -3.82
C LYS A 14 6.76 30.05 -4.10
N LYS A 15 6.47 30.70 -5.25
CA LYS A 15 5.12 31.07 -5.69
C LYS A 15 4.22 29.82 -5.90
N SER A 16 4.82 28.68 -6.23
CA SER A 16 4.20 27.36 -6.27
C SER A 16 5.13 26.34 -5.61
N GLY A 17 4.88 26.02 -4.35
CA GLY A 17 5.78 25.16 -3.56
C GLY A 17 5.58 23.66 -3.77
N THR A 18 4.38 23.22 -4.13
CA THR A 18 4.04 21.78 -4.11
C THR A 18 2.93 21.40 -5.09
N GLY A 19 2.50 22.29 -5.98
CA GLY A 19 1.34 22.02 -6.85
C GLY A 19 1.50 20.79 -7.74
N SER A 20 2.70 20.55 -8.29
CA SER A 20 3.03 19.33 -9.02
C SER A 20 3.03 18.11 -8.09
N LEU A 21 3.68 18.20 -6.93
CA LEU A 21 3.72 17.13 -5.93
C LEU A 21 2.33 16.73 -5.44
N SER A 22 1.45 17.70 -5.13
CA SER A 22 0.07 17.42 -4.71
C SER A 22 -0.75 16.78 -5.82
N LYS A 23 -0.53 17.16 -7.08
CA LYS A 23 -1.16 16.46 -8.22
C LYS A 23 -0.66 15.02 -8.29
N THR A 24 0.66 14.82 -8.29
CA THR A 24 1.28 13.48 -8.32
C THR A 24 0.79 12.60 -7.17
N LEU A 25 0.72 13.10 -5.94
CA LEU A 25 0.22 12.34 -4.79
C LEU A 25 -1.25 11.92 -4.96
N LYS A 26 -2.11 12.80 -5.48
CA LYS A 26 -3.51 12.46 -5.79
C LYS A 26 -3.61 11.40 -6.89
N THR A 27 -2.80 11.52 -7.93
CA THR A 27 -2.78 10.54 -9.03
C THR A 27 -2.26 9.19 -8.54
N MET A 28 -1.17 9.17 -7.77
CA MET A 28 -0.63 7.95 -7.17
C MET A 28 -1.64 7.24 -6.27
N LEU A 29 -2.36 7.99 -5.42
CA LEU A 29 -3.43 7.44 -4.58
C LEU A 29 -4.55 6.83 -5.42
N ALA A 30 -5.03 7.54 -6.43
CA ALA A 30 -6.04 7.03 -7.36
C ALA A 30 -5.56 5.83 -8.17
N GLU A 31 -4.25 5.75 -8.43
CA GLU A 31 -3.63 4.66 -9.17
C GLU A 31 -3.33 3.42 -8.33
N THR A 32 -3.45 3.52 -6.99
CA THR A 32 -3.28 2.35 -6.13
C THR A 32 -4.29 1.26 -6.50
N PRO A 33 -3.89 -0.02 -6.51
CA PRO A 33 -4.79 -1.12 -6.86
C PRO A 33 -6.05 -1.12 -6.00
N PHE A 34 -5.93 -0.75 -4.72
CA PHE A 34 -7.06 -0.67 -3.80
C PHE A 34 -8.10 0.37 -4.23
N VAL A 35 -7.68 1.60 -4.58
CA VAL A 35 -8.60 2.67 -5.01
C VAL A 35 -9.18 2.36 -6.39
N LYS A 36 -8.39 1.80 -7.31
CA LYS A 36 -8.90 1.31 -8.61
C LYS A 36 -9.97 0.24 -8.44
N ASN A 37 -9.78 -0.68 -7.48
CA ASN A 37 -10.72 -1.75 -7.22
C ASN A 37 -12.08 -1.24 -6.69
N LEU A 38 -12.14 -0.04 -6.10
CA LEU A 38 -13.43 0.57 -5.73
C LEU A 38 -14.31 0.90 -6.95
N GLY A 39 -13.74 0.97 -8.15
CA GLY A 39 -14.50 1.08 -9.40
C GLY A 39 -15.16 -0.24 -9.85
N ASN A 40 -14.74 -1.38 -9.29
CA ASN A 40 -15.42 -2.66 -9.52
C ASN A 40 -16.64 -2.75 -8.57
N ASN A 41 -17.84 -2.78 -9.15
CA ASN A 41 -19.08 -2.79 -8.38
C ASN A 41 -19.21 -4.00 -7.45
N GLU A 42 -18.79 -5.20 -7.89
CA GLU A 42 -18.86 -6.41 -7.05
C GLU A 42 -17.97 -6.25 -5.82
N TYR A 43 -16.73 -5.78 -6.04
CA TYR A 43 -15.79 -5.52 -4.95
C TYR A 43 -16.29 -4.42 -4.00
N TYR A 44 -16.86 -3.34 -4.55
CA TYR A 44 -17.43 -2.25 -3.77
C TYR A 44 -18.58 -2.73 -2.87
N GLN A 45 -19.50 -3.53 -3.40
CA GLN A 45 -20.59 -4.12 -2.61
C GLN A 45 -20.06 -5.06 -1.53
N CYS A 46 -19.05 -5.87 -1.83
CA CYS A 46 -18.39 -6.73 -0.84
C CYS A 46 -17.80 -5.93 0.33
N ILE A 47 -17.14 -4.78 0.05
CA ILE A 47 -16.58 -3.93 1.11
C ILE A 47 -17.69 -3.33 1.97
N LEU A 48 -18.73 -2.79 1.33
CA LEU A 48 -19.84 -2.14 2.01
C LEU A 48 -20.53 -3.08 3.00
N ASN A 49 -20.63 -4.38 2.68
CA ASN A 49 -21.17 -5.40 3.58
C ASN A 49 -22.54 -4.98 4.18
N GLY A 50 -23.42 -4.42 3.34
CA GLY A 50 -24.74 -3.93 3.72
C GLY A 50 -24.81 -2.48 4.19
N CYS A 51 -23.68 -1.77 4.37
CA CYS A 51 -23.65 -0.33 4.62
C CYS A 51 -23.99 0.47 3.34
N LYS A 52 -24.50 1.70 3.52
CA LYS A 52 -24.86 2.57 2.38
C LYS A 52 -23.65 3.27 1.78
N THR A 53 -22.66 3.61 2.62
CA THR A 53 -21.45 4.30 2.18
C THR A 53 -20.19 3.72 2.84
N LEU A 54 -19.04 4.01 2.24
CA LEU A 54 -17.75 3.61 2.78
C LEU A 54 -17.48 4.27 4.15
N GLU A 55 -17.89 5.51 4.33
CA GLU A 55 -17.74 6.24 5.59
C GLU A 55 -18.47 5.55 6.74
N GLU A 56 -19.72 5.12 6.49
CA GLU A 56 -20.49 4.33 7.45
C GLU A 56 -19.76 3.03 7.78
N ARG A 57 -19.28 2.31 6.75
CA ARG A 57 -18.55 1.06 6.95
C ARG A 57 -17.27 1.26 7.76
N PHE A 58 -16.47 2.28 7.43
CA PHE A 58 -15.21 2.56 8.10
C PHE A 58 -15.41 3.09 9.53
N SER A 59 -16.52 3.76 9.84
CA SER A 59 -16.84 4.20 11.20
C SER A 59 -17.09 3.04 12.18
N GLN A 60 -17.49 1.87 11.66
CA GLN A 60 -17.72 0.67 12.47
C GLN A 60 -16.43 -0.09 12.80
N ILE A 61 -15.31 0.27 12.16
CA ILE A 61 -14.04 -0.44 12.32
C ILE A 61 -13.33 0.05 13.58
N ASP A 62 -12.99 -0.88 14.47
CA ASP A 62 -12.12 -0.60 15.62
C ASP A 62 -10.65 -0.52 15.17
N VAL A 63 -10.09 0.69 15.24
CA VAL A 63 -8.69 0.98 14.91
C VAL A 63 -7.73 0.14 15.75
N GLY A 64 -8.04 -0.09 17.02
CA GLY A 64 -7.20 -0.88 17.93
C GLY A 64 -7.11 -2.34 17.52
N LEU A 65 -8.22 -2.92 17.05
CA LEU A 65 -8.27 -4.28 16.52
C LEU A 65 -7.48 -4.39 15.21
N VAL A 66 -7.69 -3.45 14.28
CA VAL A 66 -6.95 -3.43 12.99
C VAL A 66 -5.44 -3.37 13.22
N GLN A 67 -4.97 -2.49 14.11
CA GLN A 67 -3.54 -2.39 14.41
C GLN A 67 -2.97 -3.67 15.03
N LYS A 68 -3.73 -4.36 15.88
CA LYS A 68 -3.31 -5.64 16.47
C LYS A 68 -3.21 -6.73 15.41
N GLU A 69 -4.20 -6.83 14.52
CA GLU A 69 -4.20 -7.81 13.43
C GLU A 69 -3.09 -7.55 12.43
N LEU A 70 -2.88 -6.29 12.02
CA LEU A 70 -1.76 -5.92 11.13
C LEU A 70 -0.42 -6.32 11.73
N LYS A 71 -0.17 -6.02 13.02
CA LYS A 71 1.07 -6.42 13.69
C LYS A 71 1.22 -7.94 13.81
N LYS A 72 0.11 -8.68 13.96
CA LYS A 72 0.13 -10.14 13.97
C LYS A 72 0.50 -10.68 12.59
N GLU A 73 -0.07 -10.09 11.55
CA GLU A 73 0.16 -10.52 10.18
C GLU A 73 1.56 -10.17 9.69
N GLU A 74 2.10 -9.00 10.03
CA GLU A 74 3.51 -8.66 9.79
C GLU A 74 4.45 -9.71 10.40
N LYS A 75 4.18 -10.15 11.65
CA LYS A 75 4.95 -11.21 12.29
C LYS A 75 4.81 -12.55 11.56
N ASN A 76 3.63 -12.88 11.05
CA ASN A 76 3.40 -14.10 10.27
C ASN A 76 4.13 -14.05 8.92
N GLN A 77 4.08 -12.93 8.22
CA GLN A 77 4.80 -12.72 6.97
C GLN A 77 6.31 -12.86 7.16
N LEU A 78 6.86 -12.29 8.24
CA LEU A 78 8.28 -12.44 8.57
C LEU A 78 8.66 -13.90 8.85
N LYS A 79 7.78 -14.69 9.49
CA LYS A 79 7.98 -16.13 9.69
C LYS A 79 7.92 -16.90 8.37
N ALA A 80 6.92 -16.64 7.53
CA ALA A 80 6.81 -17.26 6.21
C ALA A 80 8.03 -16.93 5.32
N MET A 81 8.53 -15.70 5.37
CA MET A 81 9.78 -15.32 4.70
C MET A 81 11.00 -16.05 5.28
N ALA A 82 11.05 -16.28 6.59
CA ALA A 82 12.14 -17.03 7.22
C ALA A 82 12.13 -18.51 6.80
N GLU A 83 10.95 -19.13 6.70
CA GLU A 83 10.79 -20.50 6.19
C GLU A 83 11.14 -20.59 4.71
N MET A 84 10.66 -19.65 3.89
CA MET A 84 11.08 -19.54 2.49
C MET A 84 12.60 -19.35 2.36
N LYS A 85 13.23 -18.53 3.20
CA LYS A 85 14.69 -18.37 3.21
C LYS A 85 15.41 -19.66 3.60
N LYS A 86 14.87 -20.45 4.53
CA LYS A 86 15.42 -21.78 4.86
C LYS A 86 15.29 -22.73 3.67
N MET A 87 14.15 -22.69 2.96
CA MET A 87 13.97 -23.46 1.75
C MET A 87 14.96 -23.05 0.68
N ILE A 88 15.07 -21.77 0.34
CA ILE A 88 16.04 -21.28 -0.66
C ILE A 88 17.49 -21.66 -0.33
N LYS A 89 17.85 -21.79 0.96
CA LYS A 89 19.19 -22.19 1.41
C LYS A 89 19.49 -23.69 1.29
N MET A 90 18.51 -24.54 1.06
CA MET A 90 18.78 -25.97 0.85
C MET A 90 19.44 -26.16 -0.52
N GLU A 91 20.64 -26.76 -0.54
CA GLU A 91 21.42 -26.96 -1.76
C GLU A 91 20.67 -27.78 -2.83
N GLU A 92 19.82 -28.72 -2.42
CA GLU A 92 19.04 -29.60 -3.31
C GLU A 92 17.74 -28.98 -3.85
N MET A 93 17.37 -27.75 -3.43
CA MET A 93 16.08 -27.16 -3.80
C MET A 93 15.88 -26.83 -5.28
N PRO A 94 16.90 -26.37 -6.03
CA PRO A 94 16.77 -26.19 -7.47
C PRO A 94 16.35 -27.49 -8.17
N GLU A 95 16.92 -28.63 -7.77
CA GLU A 95 16.64 -29.95 -8.35
C GLU A 95 15.25 -30.49 -7.99
N LYS A 96 14.74 -30.17 -6.80
CA LYS A 96 13.38 -30.53 -6.38
C LYS A 96 12.33 -29.70 -7.13
N LEU A 97 12.62 -28.42 -7.38
CA LEU A 97 11.74 -27.54 -8.16
C LEU A 97 11.65 -27.96 -9.62
N THR A 98 12.78 -28.29 -10.27
CA THR A 98 12.76 -28.74 -11.67
C THR A 98 11.93 -30.01 -11.85
N LYS A 99 12.09 -31.01 -10.97
CA LYS A 99 11.26 -32.23 -10.96
C LYS A 99 9.77 -31.95 -10.77
N LEU A 100 9.42 -30.99 -9.91
CA LEU A 100 8.02 -30.59 -9.69
C LEU A 100 7.42 -29.96 -10.95
N PHE A 101 8.13 -29.03 -11.58
CA PHE A 101 7.65 -28.36 -12.80
C PHE A 101 7.60 -29.29 -14.01
N GLU A 102 8.49 -30.29 -14.09
CA GLU A 102 8.43 -31.34 -15.10
C GLU A 102 7.22 -32.27 -14.91
N CYS A 103 6.86 -32.56 -13.66
CA CYS A 103 5.69 -33.38 -13.33
C CYS A 103 4.36 -32.68 -13.68
N ILE A 104 4.29 -31.35 -13.49
CA ILE A 104 3.09 -30.54 -13.80
C ILE A 104 2.90 -30.32 -15.32
N ARG A 105 3.97 -30.51 -16.12
CA ARG A 105 3.94 -30.34 -17.58
C ARG A 105 3.51 -31.59 -18.36
N LYS A 106 3.22 -32.69 -17.69
CA LYS A 106 2.58 -33.89 -18.28
C LYS A 106 1.08 -33.83 -18.10
#